data_AF-A0A4Y2WP17-F1
#
_entry.id   AF-A0A4Y2WP17-F1
#
_cell.length_a   1.000
_cell.length_b   1.000
_cell.length_c   1.000
_cell.angle_alpha   90.00
_cell.angle_beta   90.00
_cell.angle_gamma   90.00
#
_symmetry.space_group_name_H-M   'P 1'
#
loop_
_entity.id
_entity.type
_entity.pdbx_description
1 polymer ?
#
loop_
_entity_poly.entity_id
_entity_poly.type
_entity_poly.pdbx_seq_one_letter_code
_entity_poly.pdbx_strand_id
1 'polypeptide(L)'
;IRSTVKQLAITFIWPSINKQVKEWAQACINCQKAKVTRHSKSKFAQFQEVDTRFSIVHIDLIGPMPLSNGQVYCLTCIDRFTCWMEAIPLPEITAEMVRKAFYEHWLCRFGVRTRIITDQGRQFEAQLFCNLAAICGAKVQHTTPYHSQSNGTIER
;
A
#
# COMPACT_ATOMS: atom_id res chain seq x y z
N ILE A 1 18.10 29.35 -7.28
CA ILE A 1 18.50 29.59 -8.68
C ILE A 1 17.98 30.93 -9.20
N ARG A 2 16.69 31.11 -9.56
CA ARG A 2 16.18 32.40 -10.09
C ARG A 2 16.41 33.59 -9.15
N SER A 3 16.19 33.42 -7.84
CA SER A 3 16.46 34.46 -6.84
C SER A 3 17.96 34.84 -6.77
N THR A 4 18.83 33.83 -6.71
CA THR A 4 20.29 33.99 -6.68
C THR A 4 20.83 34.71 -7.92
N VAL A 5 20.33 34.36 -9.10
CA VAL A 5 20.64 35.08 -10.36
C VAL A 5 20.24 36.55 -10.25
N LYS A 6 19.01 36.82 -9.78
CA LYS A 6 18.49 38.19 -9.67
C LYS A 6 19.34 39.04 -8.73
N GLN A 7 19.84 38.48 -7.63
CA GLN A 7 20.72 39.19 -6.72
C GLN A 7 22.10 39.48 -7.33
N LEU A 8 22.70 38.51 -8.02
CA LEU A 8 24.01 38.71 -8.65
C LEU A 8 23.95 39.71 -9.82
N ALA A 9 22.86 39.70 -10.59
CA ALA A 9 22.66 40.59 -11.72
C ALA A 9 22.49 42.09 -11.34
N ILE A 10 22.33 42.40 -10.05
CA ILE A 10 22.27 43.80 -9.56
C ILE A 10 23.67 44.42 -9.55
N THR A 11 24.70 43.62 -9.31
CA THR A 11 26.07 44.12 -9.06
C THR A 11 27.06 43.66 -10.12
N PHE A 12 26.78 42.56 -10.82
CA PHE A 12 27.73 41.93 -11.73
C PHE A 12 27.05 41.46 -13.01
N ILE A 13 27.76 41.62 -14.14
CA ILE A 13 27.31 41.17 -15.46
C ILE A 13 28.46 40.45 -16.15
N TRP A 14 28.23 39.19 -16.54
CA TRP A 14 29.16 38.46 -17.39
C TRP A 14 28.43 37.37 -18.21
N PRO A 15 29.04 36.89 -19.32
CA PRO A 15 28.43 35.85 -20.15
C PRO A 15 28.15 34.57 -19.37
N SER A 16 26.97 33.98 -19.56
CA SER A 16 26.58 32.70 -18.95
C SER A 16 26.39 32.67 -17.43
N ILE A 17 26.21 33.82 -16.76
CA ILE A 17 25.88 33.91 -15.33
C ILE A 17 24.76 32.96 -14.89
N ASN A 18 23.70 32.84 -15.70
CA ASN A 18 22.58 31.94 -15.46
C ASN A 18 22.99 30.45 -15.41
N LYS A 19 23.90 30.05 -16.30
CA LYS A 19 24.36 28.66 -16.43
C LYS A 19 25.21 28.30 -15.21
N GLN A 20 26.16 29.16 -14.85
CA GLN A 20 27.07 28.91 -13.73
C GLN A 20 26.35 28.93 -12.38
N VAL A 21 25.40 29.86 -12.16
CA VAL A 21 24.59 29.87 -10.94
C VAL A 21 23.71 28.61 -10.82
N LYS A 22 23.23 28.08 -11.96
CA LYS A 22 22.49 26.82 -11.98
C LYS A 22 23.39 25.63 -11.61
N GLU A 23 24.56 25.52 -12.22
CA GLU A 23 25.54 24.47 -11.93
C GLU A 23 26.00 24.50 -10.47
N TRP A 24 26.32 25.69 -9.95
CA TRP A 24 26.67 25.87 -8.54
C TRP A 24 25.54 25.46 -7.59
N ALA A 25 24.29 25.89 -7.86
CA ALA A 25 23.15 25.53 -7.03
C ALA A 25 22.80 24.03 -7.11
N GLN A 26 23.15 23.36 -8.21
CA GLN A 26 23.02 21.90 -8.36
C GLN A 26 24.10 21.15 -7.57
N ALA A 27 25.32 21.68 -7.51
CA ALA A 27 26.42 21.11 -6.72
C ALA A 27 26.32 21.40 -5.22
N CYS A 28 25.58 22.43 -4.80
CA CYS A 28 25.47 22.81 -3.40
C CYS A 28 24.61 21.81 -2.59
N ILE A 29 25.27 21.02 -1.73
CA ILE A 29 24.64 19.99 -0.89
C ILE A 29 23.55 20.57 0.02
N ASN A 30 23.79 21.73 0.64
CA ASN A 30 22.83 22.37 1.53
C ASN A 30 21.57 22.80 0.76
N CYS A 31 21.73 23.32 -0.46
CA CYS A 31 20.61 23.65 -1.33
C CYS A 31 19.86 22.40 -1.82
N GLN A 32 20.55 21.30 -2.12
CA GLN A 32 19.91 20.04 -2.50
C GLN A 32 19.12 19.43 -1.33
N LYS A 33 19.66 19.46 -0.11
CA LYS A 33 18.99 18.95 1.10
C LYS A 33 17.78 19.80 1.50
N ALA A 34 17.88 21.13 1.38
CA ALA A 34 16.78 22.04 1.73
C ALA A 34 15.68 22.10 0.65
N LYS A 35 16.00 21.72 -0.58
CA LYS A 35 15.04 21.75 -1.69
C LYS A 35 14.10 20.55 -1.56
N VAL A 36 12.84 20.83 -1.23
CA VAL A 36 11.76 19.86 -1.36
C VAL A 36 11.57 19.56 -2.85
N THR A 37 12.15 18.45 -3.32
CA THR A 37 11.87 17.91 -4.65
C THR A 37 10.38 17.58 -4.67
N ARG A 38 9.56 18.33 -5.42
CA ARG A 38 8.24 17.84 -5.82
C ARG A 38 8.51 16.52 -6.55
N HIS A 39 8.18 15.42 -5.88
CA HIS A 39 8.41 14.08 -6.38
C HIS A 39 7.90 13.99 -7.82
N SER A 40 8.68 13.36 -8.69
CA SER A 40 8.15 12.77 -9.91
C SER A 40 6.86 12.06 -9.53
N LYS A 41 5.71 12.52 -10.04
CA LYS A 41 4.48 11.74 -9.95
C LYS A 41 4.78 10.44 -10.69
N SER A 42 5.08 9.38 -9.95
CA SER A 42 5.16 8.04 -10.51
C SER A 42 3.84 7.81 -11.25
N LYS A 43 3.93 7.30 -12.48
CA LYS A 43 2.73 6.81 -13.16
C LYS A 43 2.11 5.77 -12.22
N PHE A 44 0.82 5.89 -11.94
CA PHE A 44 0.10 4.85 -11.22
C PHE A 44 0.39 3.51 -11.92
N ALA A 45 0.78 2.50 -11.14
CA ALA A 45 0.95 1.17 -11.69
C ALA A 45 -0.36 0.76 -12.37
N GLN A 46 -0.28 0.41 -13.65
CA GLN A 46 -1.43 -0.12 -14.37
C GLN A 46 -1.63 -1.54 -13.84
N PHE A 47 -2.59 -1.71 -12.94
CA PHE A 47 -2.92 -3.01 -12.42
C PHE A 47 -3.56 -3.84 -13.52
N GLN A 48 -3.16 -5.11 -13.63
CA GLN A 48 -3.78 -6.04 -14.58
C GLN A 48 -5.28 -6.14 -14.24
N GLU A 49 -6.12 -5.91 -15.25
CA GLU A 49 -7.55 -6.16 -15.14
C GLU A 49 -7.77 -7.64 -14.84
N VAL A 50 -8.54 -7.89 -13.78
CA VAL A 50 -8.90 -9.23 -13.36
C VAL A 50 -10.17 -9.58 -14.12
N ASP A 51 -10.20 -10.70 -14.84
CA ASP A 51 -11.37 -11.07 -15.66
C ASP A 51 -12.27 -12.13 -14.99
N THR A 52 -12.02 -12.43 -13.71
CA THR A 52 -12.72 -13.49 -12.97
C THR A 52 -13.08 -13.07 -11.55
N ARG A 53 -14.34 -13.27 -11.19
CA ARG A 53 -14.88 -13.05 -9.84
C ARG A 53 -14.14 -13.92 -8.82
N PHE A 54 -13.88 -13.38 -7.62
CA PHE A 54 -13.28 -14.10 -6.49
C PHE A 54 -11.89 -14.68 -6.78
N SER A 55 -11.21 -14.19 -7.82
CA SER A 55 -9.87 -14.66 -8.18
C SER A 55 -8.77 -13.92 -7.44
N ILE A 56 -9.04 -12.70 -6.96
CA ILE A 56 -8.13 -11.92 -6.13
C ILE A 56 -8.94 -11.31 -4.98
N VAL A 57 -8.56 -11.65 -3.75
CA VAL A 57 -9.11 -11.03 -2.53
C VAL A 57 -8.04 -10.18 -1.89
N HIS A 58 -8.42 -8.98 -1.46
CA HIS A 58 -7.62 -8.19 -0.54
C HIS A 58 -8.17 -8.38 0.86
N ILE A 59 -7.29 -8.69 1.81
CA ILE A 59 -7.68 -8.79 3.21
C ILE A 59 -6.89 -7.79 4.05
N ASP A 60 -7.57 -7.21 5.03
CA ASP A 60 -7.00 -6.21 5.93
C ASP A 60 -7.61 -6.34 7.34
N LEU A 61 -6.91 -5.83 8.34
CA LEU A 61 -7.32 -5.86 9.74
C LEU A 61 -7.54 -4.45 10.27
N ILE A 62 -8.77 -4.19 10.69
CA ILE A 62 -9.15 -2.91 11.29
C ILE A 62 -9.21 -3.07 12.81
N GLY A 63 -8.54 -2.17 13.52
CA GLY A 63 -8.73 -1.95 14.95
C GLY A 63 -7.46 -1.51 15.69
N PRO A 64 -7.53 -1.40 17.03
CA PRO A 64 -8.71 -1.68 17.86
C PRO A 64 -9.81 -0.61 17.71
N MET A 65 -11.06 -1.05 17.67
CA MET A 65 -12.29 -0.25 17.63
C MET A 65 -12.98 -0.24 19.01
N PRO A 66 -13.95 0.65 19.25
CA PRO A 66 -14.78 0.59 20.46
C PRO A 66 -15.41 -0.80 20.63
N LEU A 67 -15.37 -1.31 21.86
CA LEU A 67 -15.90 -2.63 22.20
C LEU A 67 -17.39 -2.73 21.83
N SER A 68 -17.73 -3.69 20.99
CA SER A 68 -19.11 -4.00 20.62
C SER A 68 -19.33 -5.50 20.65
N ASN A 69 -20.21 -5.99 21.53
CA ASN A 69 -20.51 -7.42 21.69
C ASN A 69 -19.26 -8.32 21.87
N GLY A 70 -18.25 -7.85 22.60
CA GLY A 70 -17.00 -8.58 22.80
C GLY A 70 -16.01 -8.50 21.62
N GLN A 71 -16.32 -7.72 20.59
CA GLN A 71 -15.52 -7.57 19.38
C GLN A 71 -14.84 -6.20 19.36
N VAL A 72 -13.56 -6.16 19.01
CA VAL A 72 -12.75 -4.93 18.96
C VAL A 72 -11.93 -4.83 17.67
N TYR A 73 -11.91 -5.86 16.84
CA TYR A 73 -11.23 -5.88 15.55
C TYR A 73 -12.19 -6.32 14.45
N CYS A 74 -11.82 -6.08 13.20
CA CYS A 74 -12.55 -6.54 12.03
C CYS A 74 -11.58 -6.99 10.94
N LEU A 75 -11.75 -8.21 10.45
CA LEU A 75 -11.11 -8.69 9.24
C LEU A 75 -11.98 -8.28 8.05
N THR A 76 -11.46 -7.45 7.17
CA THR A 76 -12.11 -7.12 5.91
C THR A 76 -11.60 -8.02 4.81
N CYS A 77 -12.50 -8.44 3.91
CA CYS A 77 -12.18 -9.23 2.72
C CYS A 77 -12.89 -8.59 1.53
N ILE A 78 -12.14 -8.18 0.50
CA ILE A 78 -12.68 -7.45 -0.64
C ILE A 78 -12.27 -8.14 -1.93
N ASP A 79 -13.26 -8.58 -2.71
CA ASP A 79 -13.03 -9.11 -4.06
C ASP A 79 -12.64 -7.99 -4.99
N ARG A 80 -11.52 -8.17 -5.70
CA ARG A 80 -10.97 -7.14 -6.58
C ARG A 80 -11.82 -6.87 -7.81
N PHE A 81 -12.56 -7.87 -8.30
CA PHE A 81 -13.32 -7.75 -9.53
C PHE A 81 -14.71 -7.15 -9.30
N THR A 82 -15.48 -7.70 -8.36
CA THR A 82 -16.84 -7.21 -8.09
C THR A 82 -16.90 -6.13 -7.02
N CYS A 83 -15.78 -5.81 -6.36
CA CYS A 83 -15.75 -5.00 -5.14
C CYS A 83 -16.67 -5.56 -4.04
N TRP A 84 -16.88 -6.89 -4.00
CA TRP A 84 -17.70 -7.51 -2.96
C TRP A 84 -16.94 -7.49 -1.64
N MET A 85 -17.55 -6.94 -0.59
CA MET A 85 -16.92 -6.76 0.71
C MET A 85 -17.59 -7.62 1.78
N GLU A 86 -16.76 -8.29 2.59
CA GLU A 86 -17.15 -8.96 3.82
C GLU A 86 -16.36 -8.33 4.98
N ALA A 87 -17.06 -8.04 6.08
CA ALA A 87 -16.47 -7.49 7.30
C ALA A 87 -16.77 -8.45 8.46
N ILE A 88 -15.72 -9.10 8.96
CA ILE A 88 -15.83 -10.18 9.93
C ILE A 88 -15.31 -9.69 11.29
N PRO A 89 -16.18 -9.51 12.29
CA PRO A 89 -15.75 -9.02 13.59
C PRO A 89 -14.90 -10.06 14.32
N LEU A 90 -13.87 -9.58 15.02
CA LEU A 90 -12.94 -10.40 15.81
C LEU A 90 -12.74 -9.81 17.23
N PRO A 91 -12.70 -10.64 18.28
CA PRO A 91 -12.39 -10.22 19.64
C PRO A 91 -10.89 -9.95 19.83
N GLU A 92 -10.04 -10.63 19.07
CA GLU A 92 -8.58 -10.51 19.11
C GLU A 92 -7.98 -10.81 17.73
N ILE A 93 -6.76 -10.33 17.49
CA ILE A 93 -6.02 -10.61 16.26
C ILE A 93 -4.92 -11.65 16.52
N THR A 94 -5.30 -12.91 16.48
CA THR A 94 -4.36 -14.04 16.43
C THR A 94 -4.37 -14.68 15.05
N ALA A 95 -3.24 -15.25 14.62
CA ALA A 95 -3.14 -15.90 13.31
C ALA A 95 -4.17 -17.04 13.14
N GLU A 96 -4.47 -17.76 14.22
CA GLU A 96 -5.47 -18.83 14.21
C GLU A 96 -6.89 -18.30 13.98
N MET A 97 -7.26 -17.22 14.67
CA MET A 97 -8.58 -16.61 14.51
C MET A 97 -8.76 -16.01 13.12
N VAL A 98 -7.77 -15.27 12.63
CA VAL A 98 -7.80 -14.68 11.28
C VAL A 98 -7.92 -15.78 10.22
N ARG A 99 -7.14 -16.86 10.34
CA ARG A 99 -7.21 -18.01 9.45
C ARG A 99 -8.60 -18.66 9.46
N LYS A 100 -9.14 -18.92 10.65
CA LYS A 100 -10.45 -19.56 10.81
C LYS A 100 -11.55 -18.68 10.21
N ALA A 101 -11.57 -17.40 10.55
CA ALA A 101 -12.53 -16.44 10.04
C ALA A 101 -12.47 -16.35 8.50
N PHE A 102 -11.27 -16.23 7.93
CA PHE A 102 -11.10 -16.19 6.48
C PHE A 102 -11.56 -17.49 5.81
N TYR A 103 -11.24 -18.64 6.38
CA TYR A 103 -11.67 -19.93 5.85
C TYR A 103 -13.19 -20.07 5.85
N GLU A 104 -13.84 -19.83 6.99
CA GLU A 104 -15.28 -20.03 7.17
C GLU A 104 -16.10 -19.02 6.37
N HIS A 105 -15.70 -17.75 6.36
CA HIS A 105 -16.49 -16.68 5.77
C HIS A 105 -16.14 -16.35 4.33
N TRP A 106 -14.95 -16.71 3.84
CA TRP A 106 -14.53 -16.46 2.46
C TRP A 106 -14.34 -17.74 1.65
N LEU A 107 -13.38 -18.59 2.04
CA LEU A 107 -13.00 -19.76 1.24
C LEU A 107 -14.15 -20.77 1.09
N CYS A 108 -14.89 -21.05 2.17
CA CYS A 108 -16.03 -21.97 2.14
C CYS A 108 -17.20 -21.45 1.30
N ARG A 109 -17.33 -20.12 1.12
CA ARG A 109 -18.45 -19.49 0.42
C ARG A 109 -18.16 -19.21 -1.05
N PHE A 110 -16.98 -18.67 -1.35
CA PHE A 110 -16.61 -18.18 -2.68
C PHE A 110 -15.60 -19.09 -3.40
N GLY A 111 -15.01 -20.04 -2.67
CA GLY A 111 -14.06 -20.99 -3.20
C GLY A 111 -12.61 -20.51 -3.13
N VAL A 112 -11.76 -21.29 -3.78
CA VAL A 112 -10.34 -21.41 -3.44
C VAL A 112 -9.40 -20.78 -4.48
N ARG A 113 -9.91 -20.39 -5.66
CA ARG A 113 -9.11 -19.85 -6.78
C ARG A 113 -8.63 -18.42 -6.53
N THR A 114 -8.25 -18.10 -5.30
CA THR A 114 -8.08 -16.74 -4.81
C THR A 114 -6.60 -16.46 -4.59
N ARG A 115 -6.03 -15.49 -5.32
CA ARG A 115 -4.80 -14.81 -4.89
C ARG A 115 -5.15 -13.92 -3.71
N ILE A 116 -4.48 -14.14 -2.59
CA ILE A 116 -4.74 -13.40 -1.36
C ILE A 116 -3.71 -12.29 -1.28
N ILE A 117 -4.18 -11.04 -1.24
CA ILE A 117 -3.34 -9.85 -1.08
C ILE A 117 -3.51 -9.35 0.35
N THR A 118 -2.42 -9.33 1.10
CA THR A 118 -2.40 -8.85 2.49
C THR A 118 -1.34 -7.77 2.64
N ASP A 119 -1.42 -6.98 3.70
CA ASP A 119 -0.27 -6.21 4.15
C ASP A 119 0.81 -7.12 4.78
N GLN A 120 1.92 -6.53 5.22
CA GLN A 120 2.99 -7.25 5.94
C GLN A 120 2.70 -7.35 7.46
N GLY A 121 1.42 -7.41 7.84
CA GLY A 121 1.03 -7.67 9.22
C GLY A 121 1.56 -9.04 9.68
N ARG A 122 2.17 -9.11 10.86
CA ARG A 122 2.73 -10.35 11.45
C ARG A 122 1.72 -11.49 11.52
N GLN A 123 0.43 -11.16 11.61
CA GLN A 123 -0.66 -12.12 11.70
C GLN A 123 -0.94 -12.82 10.36
N PHE A 124 -0.58 -12.17 9.24
CA PHE A 124 -0.64 -12.72 7.89
C PHE A 124 0.68 -13.37 7.45
N GLU A 125 1.81 -12.98 8.05
CA GLU A 125 3.12 -13.63 7.86
C GLU A 125 3.26 -14.96 8.60
N ALA A 126 2.32 -15.26 9.50
CA ALA A 126 2.34 -16.51 10.25
C ALA A 126 2.33 -17.71 9.30
N GLN A 127 3.23 -18.67 9.54
CA GLN A 127 3.34 -19.91 8.76
C GLN A 127 2.00 -20.65 8.65
N LEU A 128 1.11 -20.46 9.62
CA LEU A 128 -0.25 -20.95 9.63
C LEU A 128 -1.10 -20.47 8.44
N PHE A 129 -0.96 -19.21 8.04
CA PHE A 129 -1.69 -18.62 6.91
C PHE A 129 -1.13 -19.12 5.58
N CYS A 130 0.19 -19.18 5.47
CA CYS A 130 0.88 -19.78 4.33
C CYS A 130 0.50 -21.26 4.14
N ASN A 131 0.40 -22.03 5.24
CA ASN A 131 0.00 -23.43 5.20
C ASN A 131 -1.46 -23.59 4.75
N LEU A 132 -2.39 -22.75 5.24
CA LEU A 132 -3.78 -22.75 4.76
C LEU A 132 -3.82 -22.48 3.26
N ALA A 133 -3.12 -21.43 2.81
CA ALA A 133 -3.08 -21.07 1.40
C ALA A 133 -2.50 -22.21 0.55
N ALA A 134 -1.44 -22.88 1.01
CA ALA A 134 -0.85 -24.02 0.32
C ALA A 134 -1.82 -25.22 0.22
N ILE A 135 -2.53 -25.58 1.30
CA ILE A 135 -3.51 -26.67 1.31
C ILE A 135 -4.66 -26.37 0.36
N CYS A 136 -5.13 -25.13 0.35
CA CYS A 136 -6.19 -24.71 -0.55
C CYS A 136 -5.65 -24.57 -1.99
N GLY A 137 -4.37 -24.32 -2.22
CA GLY A 137 -3.83 -23.97 -3.54
C GLY A 137 -4.03 -22.48 -3.89
N ALA A 138 -4.26 -21.65 -2.88
CA ALA A 138 -4.24 -20.20 -2.97
C ALA A 138 -2.80 -19.68 -2.96
N LYS A 139 -2.56 -18.53 -3.62
CA LYS A 139 -1.25 -17.85 -3.62
C LYS A 139 -1.34 -16.58 -2.79
N VAL A 140 -0.51 -16.47 -1.76
CA VAL A 140 -0.40 -15.25 -0.93
C VAL A 140 0.59 -14.29 -1.58
N GLN A 141 0.22 -13.02 -1.65
CA GLN A 141 1.08 -11.92 -2.07
C GLN A 141 1.00 -10.80 -1.05
N HIS A 142 2.15 -10.29 -0.62
CA HIS A 142 2.21 -9.18 0.31
C HIS A 142 2.35 -7.85 -0.45
N THR A 143 1.65 -6.82 0.01
CA THR A 143 1.90 -5.46 -0.47
C THR A 143 3.27 -4.97 0.01
N THR A 144 3.88 -4.06 -0.75
CA THR A 144 5.13 -3.42 -0.35
C THR A 144 4.91 -2.57 0.89
N PRO A 145 5.79 -2.62 1.89
CA PRO A 145 5.62 -1.86 3.13
C PRO A 145 5.65 -0.35 2.81
N TYR A 146 4.80 0.43 3.49
CA TYR A 146 4.63 1.88 3.30
C TYR A 146 4.09 2.34 1.93
N HIS A 147 3.37 1.48 1.20
CA HIS A 147 2.67 1.84 -0.04
C HIS A 147 1.18 1.44 0.01
N SER A 148 0.41 2.08 0.91
CA SER A 148 -1.06 1.98 0.96
C SER A 148 -1.72 2.33 -0.37
N GLN A 149 -1.06 3.17 -1.19
CA GLN A 149 -1.50 3.51 -2.55
C GLN A 149 -1.63 2.28 -3.48
N SER A 150 -0.93 1.18 -3.21
CA SER A 150 -1.07 -0.06 -3.99
C SER A 150 -2.39 -0.79 -3.72
N ASN A 151 -3.02 -0.54 -2.56
CA ASN A 151 -4.38 -0.94 -2.22
C ASN A 151 -5.41 0.17 -2.52
N GLY A 152 -5.01 1.27 -3.17
CA GLY A 152 -5.83 2.47 -3.33
C GLY A 152 -7.10 2.31 -4.19
N THR A 153 -7.32 1.15 -4.82
CA THR A 153 -8.63 0.82 -5.45
C THR A 153 -9.65 0.37 -4.41
N ILE A 154 -9.19 -0.05 -3.23
CA ILE A 154 -9.97 -0.69 -2.17
C ILE A 154 -10.07 0.19 -0.92
N GLU A 155 -9.11 1.10 -0.72
CA GLU A 155 -9.17 2.12 0.34
C GLU A 155 -10.08 3.33 -0.01
N ARG A 156 -10.90 3.24 -1.07
CA ARG A 156 -11.71 4.35 -1.58
C ARG A 156 -13.20 4.19 -1.33
#